data_AF-A0A2J0LFP0-F1
#
_entry.id   AF-A0A2J0LFP0-F1
#
_cell.length_a   1.000
_cell.length_b   1.000
_cell.length_c   1.000
_cell.angle_alpha   90.00
_cell.angle_beta   90.00
_cell.angle_gamma   90.00
#
_symmetry.space_group_name_H-M   'P 1'
#
loop_
_entity.id
_entity.type
_entity.pdbx_description
1 polymer ?
#
loop_
_entity_poly.entity_id
_entity_poly.type
_entity_poly.pdbx_seq_one_letter_code
_entity_poly.pdbx_strand_id
1 'polypeptide(L)'
;MRKGFTLVELLIVIIIIGILATMAIPQYTKMVDKAKRVEAISNVSSIGTGSILYYVQYGKVTGATADLDVTVDTSKWTYAGTTADTSMTWTATRTGDTNKKVRVAVIVPSGNKAIEYTTNGGAASSDWTSI
;
A
#
# COMPACT_ATOMS: atom_id res chain seq x y z
N MET A 1 -47.52 33.26 10.72
CA MET A 1 -46.36 33.52 11.59
C MET A 1 -45.26 32.53 11.21
N ARG A 2 -44.10 32.99 10.74
CA ARG A 2 -42.95 32.11 10.44
C ARG A 2 -42.18 31.89 11.74
N LYS A 3 -42.10 30.64 12.22
CA LYS A 3 -41.18 30.27 13.30
C LYS A 3 -39.75 30.39 12.78
N GLY A 4 -38.96 31.28 13.36
CA GLY A 4 -37.52 31.35 13.15
C GLY A 4 -36.81 30.30 14.00
N PHE A 5 -35.69 29.78 13.49
CA PHE A 5 -34.78 28.92 14.24
C PHE A 5 -34.18 29.71 15.42
N THR A 6 -34.11 29.13 16.61
CA THR A 6 -33.45 29.80 17.74
C THR A 6 -31.93 29.65 17.64
N LEU A 7 -31.20 30.66 18.11
CA LEU A 7 -29.73 30.61 18.17
C LEU A 7 -29.23 29.50 19.09
N VAL A 8 -30.01 29.15 20.12
CA VAL A 8 -29.67 28.08 21.07
C VAL A 8 -29.79 26.71 20.40
N GLU A 9 -30.79 26.48 19.55
CA GLU A 9 -30.92 25.25 18.78
C GLU A 9 -29.73 25.06 17.84
N LEU A 10 -29.26 26.12 17.19
CA LEU A 10 -28.07 26.04 16.34
C LEU A 10 -26.79 25.79 17.16
N LEU A 11 -26.68 26.38 18.35
CA LEU A 11 -25.51 26.26 19.22
C LEU A 11 -25.31 24.83 19.75
N ILE A 12 -26.37 24.16 20.17
CA ILE A 12 -26.27 22.77 20.65
C ILE A 12 -25.88 21.83 19.52
N VAL A 13 -26.38 22.07 18.30
CA VAL A 13 -26.07 21.23 17.12
C VAL A 13 -24.58 21.30 16.77
N ILE A 14 -23.98 22.49 16.73
CA ILE A 14 -22.55 22.63 16.42
C ILE A 14 -21.67 22.01 17.51
N ILE A 15 -22.10 22.02 18.78
CA ILE A 15 -21.38 21.38 19.88
C ILE A 15 -21.37 19.86 19.69
N ILE A 16 -22.53 19.26 19.38
CA ILE A 16 -22.63 17.81 19.17
C ILE A 16 -21.82 17.40 17.91
N ILE A 17 -21.92 18.15 16.81
CA ILE A 17 -21.10 17.90 15.60
C ILE A 17 -19.61 18.01 15.92
N GLY A 18 -19.22 18.99 16.75
CA GLY A 18 -17.83 19.15 17.20
C GLY A 18 -17.31 17.91 17.94
N ILE A 19 -18.09 17.35 18.86
CA ILE A 19 -17.73 16.13 19.59
C ILE A 19 -17.58 14.95 18.62
N LEU A 20 -18.58 14.74 17.75
CA LEU A 20 -18.53 13.64 16.77
C LEU A 20 -17.36 13.75 15.78
N ALA A 21 -17.04 14.96 15.33
CA ALA A 21 -15.95 15.20 14.38
C ALA A 21 -14.59 14.79 14.94
N THR A 22 -14.33 15.07 16.22
CA THR A 22 -13.05 14.71 16.86
C THR A 22 -12.80 13.20 16.92
N MET A 23 -13.85 12.39 17.09
CA MET A 23 -13.74 10.93 17.06
C MET A 23 -13.67 10.39 15.61
N ALA A 24 -14.39 11.03 14.68
CA ALA A 24 -14.52 10.56 13.31
C ALA A 24 -13.22 10.75 12.49
N ILE A 25 -12.52 11.87 12.64
CA ILE A 25 -11.30 12.18 11.87
C ILE A 25 -10.21 11.11 12.02
N PRO A 26 -9.78 10.70 13.22
CA PRO A 26 -8.72 9.70 13.36
C PRO A 26 -9.14 8.31 12.88
N GLN A 27 -10.43 7.98 12.94
CA GLN A 27 -10.95 6.73 12.38
C GLN A 27 -10.94 6.77 10.84
N TYR A 28 -11.34 7.89 10.26
CA TYR A 28 -11.35 8.10 8.81
C TYR A 28 -9.94 8.01 8.21
N THR A 29 -8.94 8.65 8.83
CA THR A 29 -7.55 8.59 8.33
C THR A 29 -7.00 7.16 8.34
N LYS A 30 -7.25 6.39 9.40
CA LYS A 30 -6.89 4.97 9.48
C LYS A 30 -7.56 4.13 8.40
N MET A 31 -8.83 4.40 8.10
CA MET A 31 -9.57 3.69 7.05
C MET A 31 -8.98 3.97 5.66
N VAL A 32 -8.67 5.24 5.36
CA VAL A 32 -8.03 5.64 4.10
C VAL A 32 -6.64 5.00 3.96
N ASP A 33 -5.86 4.97 5.04
CA ASP A 33 -4.54 4.33 5.03
C ASP A 33 -4.63 2.81 4.83
N LYS A 34 -5.62 2.15 5.44
CA LYS A 34 -5.90 0.73 5.20
C LYS A 34 -6.29 0.47 3.74
N ALA A 35 -7.14 1.31 3.15
CA ALA A 35 -7.54 1.18 1.75
C ALA A 35 -6.33 1.32 0.81
N LYS A 36 -5.48 2.33 1.04
CA LYS A 36 -4.22 2.52 0.29
C LYS A 36 -3.28 1.33 0.45
N ARG A 37 -3.17 0.77 1.66
CA ARG A 37 -2.39 -0.45 1.89
C ARG A 37 -2.89 -1.60 1.03
N VAL A 38 -4.22 -1.85 1.02
CA VAL A 38 -4.87 -2.90 0.22
C VAL A 38 -4.57 -2.74 -1.28
N GLU A 39 -4.63 -1.51 -1.79
CA GLU A 39 -4.26 -1.18 -3.18
C GLU A 39 -2.79 -1.55 -3.47
N ALA A 40 -1.86 -1.18 -2.60
CA ALA A 40 -0.46 -1.54 -2.77
C ALA A 40 -0.21 -3.05 -2.73
N ILE A 41 -0.93 -3.82 -1.90
CA ILE A 41 -0.90 -5.30 -1.89
C ILE A 41 -1.17 -5.85 -3.28
N SER A 42 -2.27 -5.39 -3.86
CA SER A 42 -2.74 -5.86 -5.15
C SER A 42 -1.70 -5.56 -6.22
N ASN A 43 -1.18 -4.33 -6.22
CA ASN A 43 -0.19 -3.91 -7.21
C ASN A 43 1.11 -4.71 -7.09
N VAL A 44 1.66 -4.90 -5.89
CA VAL A 44 2.88 -5.70 -5.73
C VAL A 44 2.64 -7.18 -6.04
N SER A 45 1.46 -7.73 -5.74
CA SER A 45 1.12 -9.12 -6.08
C SER A 45 1.09 -9.35 -7.59
N SER A 46 0.53 -8.40 -8.35
CA SER A 46 0.56 -8.41 -9.81
C SER A 46 1.98 -8.34 -10.35
N ILE A 47 2.81 -7.43 -9.80
CA ILE A 47 4.23 -7.33 -10.14
C ILE A 47 4.95 -8.66 -9.85
N GLY A 48 4.73 -9.26 -8.68
CA GLY A 48 5.32 -10.54 -8.28
C GLY A 48 4.92 -11.69 -9.21
N THR A 49 3.71 -11.64 -9.78
CA THR A 49 3.27 -12.61 -10.80
C THR A 49 3.97 -12.36 -12.13
N GLY A 50 4.01 -11.11 -12.59
CA GLY A 50 4.73 -10.70 -13.81
C GLY A 50 6.21 -11.11 -13.73
N SER A 51 6.84 -10.98 -12.55
CA SER A 51 8.24 -11.39 -12.37
C SER A 51 8.49 -12.88 -12.54
N ILE A 52 7.56 -13.74 -12.12
CA ILE A 52 7.68 -15.19 -12.34
C ILE A 52 7.53 -15.48 -13.83
N LEU A 53 6.53 -14.90 -14.48
CA LEU A 53 6.29 -15.08 -15.91
C LEU A 53 7.50 -14.64 -16.74
N TYR A 54 8.08 -13.50 -16.41
CA TYR A 54 9.28 -12.99 -17.05
C TYR A 54 10.46 -13.96 -16.89
N TYR A 55 10.67 -14.51 -15.69
CA TYR A 55 11.71 -15.52 -15.50
C TYR A 55 11.44 -16.80 -16.28
N VAL A 56 10.20 -17.29 -16.31
CA VAL A 56 9.83 -18.48 -17.10
C VAL A 56 10.10 -18.25 -18.59
N GLN A 57 9.89 -17.02 -19.09
CA GLN A 57 10.10 -16.68 -20.49
C GLN A 57 11.58 -16.47 -20.86
N TYR A 58 12.36 -15.81 -20.01
CA TYR A 58 13.70 -15.33 -20.34
C TYR A 58 14.84 -15.94 -19.49
N GLY A 59 14.51 -16.75 -18.49
CA GLY A 59 15.48 -17.40 -17.59
C GLY A 59 16.22 -16.43 -16.65
N LYS A 60 15.78 -15.18 -16.54
CA LYS A 60 16.43 -14.13 -15.75
C LYS A 60 15.41 -13.27 -15.01
N VAL A 61 15.84 -12.61 -13.93
CA VAL A 61 15.04 -11.66 -13.15
C VAL A 61 15.30 -10.22 -13.61
N THR A 62 14.34 -9.31 -13.43
CA THR A 62 14.43 -7.89 -13.81
C THR A 62 13.92 -6.97 -12.70
N GLY A 63 14.66 -5.90 -12.43
CA GLY A 63 14.26 -4.86 -11.49
C GLY A 63 13.38 -3.75 -12.09
N ALA A 64 12.97 -3.86 -13.36
CA ALA A 64 12.19 -2.84 -14.06
C ALA A 64 10.74 -3.30 -14.29
N THR A 65 9.76 -2.49 -13.85
CA THR A 65 8.32 -2.83 -14.00
C THR A 65 7.87 -2.83 -15.46
N ALA A 66 8.57 -2.09 -16.32
CA ALA A 66 8.31 -2.02 -17.75
C ALA A 66 8.45 -3.37 -18.47
N ASP A 67 9.23 -4.29 -17.90
CA ASP A 67 9.46 -5.62 -18.46
C ASP A 67 8.37 -6.64 -18.08
N LEU A 68 7.53 -6.31 -17.10
CA LEU A 68 6.65 -7.28 -16.42
C LEU A 68 5.20 -7.28 -16.93
N ASP A 69 4.92 -6.55 -18.00
CA ASP A 69 3.58 -6.37 -18.59
C ASP A 69 2.51 -6.03 -17.52
N VAL A 70 2.89 -5.18 -16.57
CA VAL A 70 2.04 -4.78 -15.44
C VAL A 70 1.81 -3.28 -15.47
N THR A 71 0.55 -2.86 -15.46
CA THR A 71 0.20 -1.45 -15.35
C THR A 71 0.03 -1.10 -13.87
N VAL A 72 0.84 -0.15 -13.40
CA VAL A 72 0.82 0.31 -11.99
C VAL A 72 0.68 1.83 -11.93
N ASP A 73 -0.11 2.31 -10.98
CA ASP A 73 -0.29 3.75 -10.75
C ASP A 73 0.92 4.33 -10.02
N THR A 74 1.79 5.01 -10.77
CA THR A 74 3.01 5.64 -10.24
C THR A 74 2.76 6.99 -9.57
N SER A 75 1.53 7.55 -9.65
CA SER A 75 1.20 8.81 -8.98
C SER A 75 1.10 8.65 -7.47
N LYS A 76 0.64 7.48 -7.01
CA LYS A 76 0.41 7.17 -5.59
C LYS A 76 1.53 6.34 -4.96
N TRP A 77 2.23 5.55 -5.76
CA TRP A 77 3.23 4.58 -5.30
C TRP A 77 4.45 4.61 -6.20
N THR A 78 5.64 4.56 -5.61
CA THR A 78 6.89 4.31 -6.34
C THR A 78 7.29 2.85 -6.19
N TYR A 79 7.67 2.20 -7.29
CA TYR A 79 8.00 0.78 -7.33
C TYR A 79 9.49 0.60 -7.61
N ALA A 80 10.16 -0.21 -6.79
CA ALA A 80 11.57 -0.53 -6.97
C ALA A 80 11.77 -2.05 -6.88
N GLY A 81 12.42 -2.64 -7.89
CA GLY A 81 12.82 -4.03 -7.89
C GLY A 81 14.29 -4.19 -7.46
N THR A 82 14.56 -5.20 -6.64
CA THR A 82 15.92 -5.62 -6.27
C THR A 82 16.05 -7.11 -6.56
N THR A 83 17.06 -7.46 -7.34
CA THR A 83 17.34 -8.83 -7.79
C THR A 83 18.51 -9.42 -6.99
N ALA A 84 18.41 -10.70 -6.65
CA ALA A 84 19.49 -11.56 -6.17
C ALA A 84 19.42 -12.91 -6.92
N ASP A 85 20.47 -13.73 -6.85
CA ASP A 85 20.66 -14.91 -7.70
C ASP A 85 19.42 -15.80 -7.89
N THR A 86 18.67 -16.05 -6.82
CA THR A 86 17.46 -16.90 -6.83
C THR A 86 16.23 -16.19 -6.27
N SER A 87 16.29 -14.87 -6.08
CA SER A 87 15.18 -14.12 -5.51
C SER A 87 15.03 -12.72 -6.07
N MET A 88 13.80 -12.23 -6.09
CA MET A 88 13.45 -10.89 -6.54
C MET A 88 12.53 -10.26 -5.52
N THR A 89 12.90 -9.08 -5.01
CA THR A 89 12.06 -8.31 -4.10
C THR A 89 11.59 -7.03 -4.78
N TRP A 90 10.29 -6.80 -4.77
CA TRP A 90 9.65 -5.56 -5.21
C TRP A 90 9.14 -4.79 -4.02
N THR A 91 9.41 -3.49 -3.99
CA THR A 91 8.97 -2.58 -2.92
C THR A 91 8.13 -1.47 -3.52
N ALA A 92 6.88 -1.34 -3.07
CA ALA A 92 6.02 -0.19 -3.30
C ALA A 92 6.15 0.77 -2.10
N THR A 93 6.53 2.02 -2.36
CA THR A 93 6.64 3.09 -1.36
C THR A 93 5.60 4.16 -1.64
N ARG A 94 4.86 4.61 -0.63
CA ARG A 94 3.80 5.62 -0.83
C ARG A 94 4.40 6.97 -1.21
N THR A 95 3.86 7.62 -2.24
CA THR A 95 4.24 8.98 -2.61
C THR A 95 3.91 9.95 -1.47
N GLY A 96 4.91 10.70 -1.02
CA GLY A 96 4.79 11.67 0.08
C GLY A 96 4.95 11.09 1.50
N ASP A 97 5.10 9.77 1.66
CA ASP A 97 5.41 9.13 2.95
C ASP A 97 6.31 7.90 2.76
N THR A 98 7.62 8.13 2.89
CA THR A 98 8.65 7.09 2.71
C THR A 98 8.62 6.00 3.78
N ASN A 99 7.89 6.21 4.89
CA ASN A 99 7.79 5.25 5.98
C ASN A 99 6.71 4.17 5.75
N LYS A 100 5.85 4.32 4.73
CA LYS A 100 4.80 3.35 4.39
C LYS A 100 5.22 2.54 3.16
N LYS A 101 5.64 1.29 3.39
CA LYS A 101 6.12 0.40 2.33
C LYS A 101 5.38 -0.93 2.33
N VAL A 102 5.18 -1.46 1.13
CA VAL A 102 4.66 -2.80 0.87
C VAL A 102 5.69 -3.54 0.03
N ARG A 103 6.02 -4.77 0.40
CA ARG A 103 7.06 -5.55 -0.27
C ARG A 103 6.49 -6.90 -0.70
N VAL A 104 6.92 -7.38 -1.86
CA VAL A 104 6.75 -8.78 -2.25
C VAL A 104 8.13 -9.33 -2.57
N ALA A 105 8.45 -10.52 -2.08
CA ALA A 105 9.53 -11.31 -2.63
C ALA A 105 9.01 -12.50 -3.39
N VAL A 106 9.77 -12.85 -4.41
CA VAL A 106 9.57 -13.96 -5.30
C VAL A 106 10.86 -14.76 -5.29
N ILE A 107 10.78 -16.05 -4.94
CA ILE A 107 11.88 -16.99 -5.05
C ILE A 107 11.71 -17.75 -6.36
N VAL A 108 12.78 -17.87 -7.11
CA VAL A 108 12.78 -18.40 -8.48
C VAL A 108 13.86 -19.49 -8.58
N PRO A 109 13.60 -20.65 -9.23
CA PRO A 109 12.43 -21.02 -10.05
C PRO A 109 11.22 -21.56 -9.28
N SER A 110 11.28 -21.67 -7.95
CA SER A 110 10.22 -22.30 -7.15
C SER A 110 8.85 -21.63 -7.27
N GLY A 111 8.80 -20.35 -7.67
CA GLY A 111 7.57 -19.59 -7.81
C GLY A 111 6.95 -19.19 -6.46
N ASN A 112 7.65 -19.46 -5.36
CA ASN A 112 7.21 -19.09 -4.02
C ASN A 112 7.16 -17.57 -3.89
N LYS A 113 6.05 -17.07 -3.36
CA LYS A 113 5.82 -15.63 -3.11
C LYS A 113 5.65 -15.39 -1.62
N ALA A 114 6.22 -14.31 -1.11
CA ALA A 114 5.98 -13.81 0.24
C ALA A 114 5.67 -12.30 0.17
N ILE A 115 4.65 -11.83 0.88
CA ILE A 115 4.27 -10.40 0.90
C ILE A 115 4.37 -9.85 2.32
N GLU A 116 5.12 -8.77 2.49
CA GLU A 116 5.36 -8.10 3.77
C GLU A 116 4.84 -6.65 3.72
N TYR A 117 4.28 -6.19 4.84
CA TYR A 117 3.93 -4.79 5.04
C TYR A 117 4.81 -4.22 6.15
N THR A 118 5.58 -3.18 5.84
CA THR A 118 6.32 -2.46 6.88
C THR A 118 5.83 -1.03 6.97
N THR A 119 5.48 -0.62 8.19
CA THR A 119 5.16 0.77 8.53
C THR A 119 6.21 1.22 9.53
N ASN A 120 7.08 2.16 9.13
CA ASN A 120 8.14 2.83 9.92
C ASN A 120 9.59 2.48 9.57
N GLY A 121 10.01 2.62 8.31
CA GLY A 121 11.43 2.80 7.98
C GLY A 121 12.41 1.73 8.50
N GLY A 122 11.91 0.62 9.05
CA GLY A 122 12.72 -0.50 9.47
C GLY A 122 13.44 -0.98 8.23
N ALA A 123 14.76 -1.11 8.34
CA ALA A 123 15.49 -1.94 7.40
C ALA A 123 14.68 -3.22 7.20
N ALA A 124 14.55 -3.62 5.93
CA ALA A 124 13.95 -4.90 5.53
C ALA A 124 14.15 -5.92 6.65
N SER A 125 13.09 -6.27 7.39
CA SER A 125 13.26 -7.28 8.43
C SER A 125 13.69 -8.56 7.70
N SER A 126 14.76 -9.18 8.18
CA SER A 126 15.25 -10.47 7.67
C SER A 126 14.24 -11.60 7.91
N ASP A 127 13.19 -11.31 8.67
CA ASP A 127 12.27 -12.29 9.24
C ASP A 127 11.01 -12.32 8.38
N TRP A 128 11.17 -12.96 7.22
CA TRP A 128 10.12 -13.33 6.28
C TRP A 128 9.11 -14.24 6.97
N THR A 129 8.07 -13.68 7.58
CA THR A 129 6.90 -14.46 7.96
C THR A 129 5.98 -14.55 6.75
N SER A 130 6.00 -15.71 6.11
CA SER A 130 5.05 -16.13 5.09
C SER A 130 3.63 -15.95 5.61
N ILE A 131 2.82 -15.17 4.89
CA ILE A 131 1.36 -15.27 4.96
C ILE A 131 0.94 -16.41 4.05
#